data_AF-A0AAD2FF57-F1
#
_entry.id   AF-A0AAD2FF57-F1
#
_cell.length_a   1.000
_cell.length_b   1.000
_cell.length_c   1.000
_cell.angle_alpha   90.00
_cell.angle_beta   90.00
_cell.angle_gamma   90.00
#
_symmetry.space_group_name_H-M   'P 1'
#
loop_
_entity.id
_entity.type
_entity.pdbx_description
1 polymer ?
#
loop_
_entity_poly.entity_id
_entity_poly.type
_entity_poly.pdbx_seq_one_letter_code
_entity_poly.pdbx_strand_id
1 'polypeptide(L)'
;MKFSTIISAFLTLAATNTPTTNAFLSNFGIQGQWKEDPLRQTRVDTSELIEEALAASKKYGASSPEARLAWEVVEEIDASDNTAPTLGVSSDYKAQVEGLVTRLKQQQPAIAALNSMAADIQAIKLSAPKKTPAQENVQLQEAMDNAKRLTDAFGVHSSEAKVAWETVEEIASSGRIENALGGMLTPEECLVDAASEACEALEELNRMLNLQVQPKLGNTMSL
;
A
#
# COMPACT_ATOMS: atom_id res chain seq x y z
N MET A 1 -19.31 15.19 55.86
CA MET A 1 -20.49 14.62 55.18
C MET A 1 -20.20 13.15 54.93
N LYS A 2 -21.04 12.25 55.45
CA LYS A 2 -20.86 10.79 55.45
C LYS A 2 -21.57 10.23 54.21
N PHE A 3 -20.86 9.53 53.32
CA PHE A 3 -21.51 8.78 52.25
C PHE A 3 -21.52 7.29 52.57
N SER A 4 -22.75 6.79 52.59
CA SER A 4 -23.18 5.47 53.04
C SER A 4 -22.87 4.42 51.99
N THR A 5 -22.28 3.33 52.45
CA THR A 5 -22.12 2.05 51.76
C THR A 5 -23.49 1.49 51.36
N ILE A 6 -23.69 1.15 50.08
CA ILE A 6 -24.80 0.29 49.64
C ILE A 6 -24.19 -0.95 48.99
N ILE A 7 -24.31 -2.04 49.74
CA ILE A 7 -24.12 -3.42 49.31
C ILE A 7 -25.41 -3.82 48.58
N SER A 8 -25.33 -4.29 47.34
CA SER A 8 -26.47 -4.98 46.70
C SER A 8 -26.02 -6.17 45.85
N ALA A 9 -26.19 -7.32 46.48
CA ALA A 9 -26.68 -8.60 45.97
C ALA A 9 -26.24 -9.09 44.57
N PHE A 10 -25.45 -10.16 44.62
CA PHE A 10 -25.37 -11.23 43.63
C PHE A 10 -26.76 -11.69 43.18
N LEU A 11 -27.00 -11.71 41.87
CA LEU A 11 -28.07 -12.50 41.25
C LEU A 11 -27.45 -13.53 40.31
N THR A 12 -27.34 -14.75 40.81
CA THR A 12 -26.91 -15.94 40.06
C THR A 12 -28.09 -16.40 39.20
N LEU A 13 -28.01 -16.25 37.88
CA LEU A 13 -29.01 -16.80 36.96
C LEU A 13 -28.49 -18.13 36.38
N ALA A 14 -29.16 -19.22 36.75
CA ALA A 14 -28.94 -20.56 36.23
C ALA A 14 -29.58 -20.75 34.85
N ALA A 15 -28.98 -21.66 34.08
CA ALA A 15 -29.20 -21.96 32.67
C ALA A 15 -30.59 -22.50 32.30
N THR A 16 -30.97 -22.31 31.03
CA THR A 16 -31.74 -23.31 30.27
C THR A 16 -31.23 -23.38 28.83
N ASN A 17 -30.47 -24.44 28.53
CA ASN A 17 -30.13 -24.84 27.16
C ASN A 17 -31.38 -25.50 26.54
N THR A 18 -31.99 -24.84 25.55
CA THR A 18 -33.02 -25.46 24.70
C THR A 18 -32.41 -25.78 23.33
N PRO A 19 -32.21 -27.06 22.97
CA PRO A 19 -31.91 -27.45 21.59
C PRO A 19 -33.21 -27.46 20.78
N THR A 20 -33.56 -26.34 20.18
CA THR A 20 -34.71 -26.25 19.26
C THR A 20 -34.31 -26.69 17.85
N THR A 21 -34.43 -28.00 17.63
CA THR A 21 -34.99 -28.65 16.44
C THR A 21 -34.92 -27.92 15.09
N ASN A 22 -33.85 -28.18 14.33
CA ASN A 22 -33.79 -27.98 12.86
C ASN A 22 -34.61 -29.07 12.12
N ALA A 23 -35.91 -29.19 12.40
CA ALA A 23 -36.77 -30.22 11.79
C ALA A 23 -37.77 -29.66 10.76
N PHE A 24 -37.72 -28.37 10.42
CA PHE A 24 -38.70 -27.74 9.52
C PHE A 24 -38.25 -27.65 8.05
N LEU A 25 -37.00 -27.99 7.70
CA LEU A 25 -36.47 -27.78 6.34
C LEU A 25 -36.40 -29.04 5.47
N SER A 26 -36.77 -30.21 5.98
CA SER A 26 -36.58 -31.50 5.29
C SER A 26 -37.70 -31.91 4.33
N ASN A 27 -38.77 -31.11 4.16
CA ASN A 27 -39.91 -31.50 3.32
C ASN A 27 -40.10 -30.72 2.01
N PHE A 28 -39.20 -29.80 1.69
CA PHE A 28 -39.12 -29.23 0.34
C PHE A 28 -38.01 -29.97 -0.41
N GLY A 29 -38.40 -30.86 -1.33
CA GLY A 29 -37.53 -31.68 -2.17
C GLY A 29 -36.69 -30.88 -3.17
N ILE A 30 -35.92 -29.91 -2.70
CA ILE A 30 -34.88 -29.22 -3.45
C ILE A 30 -33.54 -29.85 -3.02
N GLN A 31 -33.28 -31.08 -3.49
CA GLN A 31 -31.92 -31.63 -3.54
C GLN A 31 -31.19 -30.97 -4.73
N GLY A 32 -31.06 -29.65 -4.69
CA GLY A 32 -30.08 -28.94 -5.50
C GLY A 32 -28.74 -29.07 -4.79
N GLN A 33 -27.86 -29.94 -5.27
CA GLN A 33 -26.43 -29.82 -4.97
C GLN A 33 -25.95 -28.50 -5.58
N TRP A 34 -26.10 -27.40 -4.84
CA TRP A 34 -25.37 -26.18 -5.11
C TRP A 34 -23.91 -26.48 -4.78
N LYS A 35 -23.12 -26.84 -5.80
CA LYS A 35 -21.67 -26.77 -5.67
C LYS A 35 -21.36 -25.31 -5.35
N GLU A 36 -20.86 -25.07 -4.14
CA GLU A 36 -20.40 -23.76 -3.72
C GLU A 36 -19.39 -23.26 -4.75
N ASP A 37 -19.76 -22.20 -5.47
CA ASP A 37 -18.88 -21.53 -6.42
C ASP A 37 -17.76 -20.86 -5.59
N PRO A 38 -16.48 -21.19 -5.77
CA PRO A 38 -15.38 -20.61 -4.97
C PRO A 38 -15.29 -19.08 -5.10
N LEU A 39 -16.02 -18.47 -6.03
CA LEU A 39 -16.15 -17.03 -6.19
C LEU A 39 -17.14 -16.37 -5.22
N ARG A 40 -17.96 -17.13 -4.47
CA ARG A 40 -18.77 -16.59 -3.37
C ARG A 40 -17.95 -16.29 -2.09
N GLN A 41 -16.66 -16.59 -2.09
CA GLN A 41 -15.78 -16.37 -0.93
C GLN A 41 -15.29 -14.91 -0.79
N THR A 42 -15.74 -13.96 -1.61
CA THR A 42 -15.34 -12.56 -1.47
C THR A 42 -16.28 -11.72 -0.59
N ARG A 43 -17.34 -12.31 -0.04
CA ARG A 43 -18.15 -11.61 0.97
C ARG A 43 -17.25 -11.34 2.17
N VAL A 44 -17.17 -10.08 2.56
CA VAL A 44 -16.50 -9.70 3.81
C VAL A 44 -17.21 -10.45 4.93
N ASP A 45 -16.46 -11.17 5.75
CA ASP A 45 -17.03 -11.90 6.89
C ASP A 45 -17.55 -10.88 7.92
N THR A 46 -18.88 -10.76 8.01
CA THR A 46 -19.56 -9.83 8.92
C THR A 46 -19.92 -10.48 10.26
N SER A 47 -19.47 -11.70 10.53
CA SER A 47 -19.80 -12.44 11.77
C SER A 47 -19.41 -11.67 13.03
N GLU A 48 -18.22 -11.09 13.07
CA GLU A 48 -17.74 -10.29 14.21
C GLU A 48 -18.60 -9.03 14.43
N LEU A 49 -18.97 -8.32 13.36
CA LEU A 49 -19.81 -7.13 13.43
C LEU A 49 -21.24 -7.46 13.91
N ILE A 50 -21.78 -8.61 13.49
CA ILE A 50 -23.08 -9.10 13.96
C ILE A 50 -23.01 -9.42 15.46
N GLU A 51 -21.94 -10.07 15.93
CA GLU A 51 -21.76 -10.34 17.36
C GLU A 51 -21.66 -9.05 18.18
N GLU A 52 -20.94 -8.05 17.68
CA GLU A 52 -20.83 -6.72 18.31
C GLU A 52 -22.18 -6.00 18.37
N ALA A 53 -22.94 -5.99 17.27
CA ALA A 53 -24.27 -5.38 17.22
C ALA A 53 -25.25 -6.09 18.18
N LEU A 54 -25.17 -7.41 18.30
CA LEU A 54 -25.94 -8.19 19.27
C LEU A 54 -25.51 -7.89 20.72
N ALA A 55 -24.22 -7.74 20.98
CA ALA A 55 -23.71 -7.38 22.30
C ALA A 55 -24.16 -5.96 22.72
N ALA A 56 -24.08 -4.98 21.81
CA ALA A 56 -24.58 -3.63 22.03
C ALA A 56 -26.10 -3.62 22.30
N SER A 57 -26.87 -4.37 21.52
CA SER A 57 -28.32 -4.53 21.68
C SER A 57 -28.68 -5.12 23.05
N LYS A 58 -27.91 -6.11 23.55
CA LYS A 58 -28.11 -6.70 24.88
C LYS A 58 -27.74 -5.73 26.01
N LYS A 59 -26.68 -4.93 25.82
CA LYS A 59 -26.14 -4.05 26.86
C LYS A 59 -26.96 -2.76 27.04
N TYR A 60 -27.35 -2.12 25.94
CA TYR A 60 -27.98 -0.80 25.96
C TYR A 60 -29.48 -0.87 25.63
N GLY A 61 -29.97 -2.02 25.17
CA GLY A 61 -31.34 -2.23 24.71
C GLY A 61 -31.45 -2.08 23.19
N ALA A 62 -32.32 -2.86 22.57
CA ALA A 62 -32.45 -2.93 21.11
C ALA A 62 -32.84 -1.60 20.45
N SER A 63 -33.47 -0.68 21.18
CA SER A 63 -33.87 0.65 20.70
C SER A 63 -32.88 1.77 21.04
N SER A 64 -31.75 1.45 21.67
CA SER A 64 -30.73 2.45 22.02
C SER A 64 -30.03 3.00 20.77
N PRO A 65 -29.57 4.26 20.80
CA PRO A 65 -28.81 4.83 19.68
C PRO A 65 -27.52 4.04 19.42
N GLU A 66 -26.89 3.48 20.44
CA GLU A 66 -25.67 2.67 20.31
C GLU A 66 -25.94 1.34 19.60
N ALA A 67 -27.04 0.65 19.91
CA ALA A 67 -27.43 -0.57 19.21
C ALA A 67 -27.79 -0.28 17.74
N ARG A 68 -28.46 0.84 17.47
CA ARG A 68 -28.80 1.26 16.11
C ARG A 68 -27.57 1.52 15.26
N LEU A 69 -26.61 2.28 15.78
CA LEU A 69 -25.35 2.55 15.07
C LEU A 69 -24.59 1.26 14.76
N ALA A 70 -24.53 0.30 15.70
CA ALA A 70 -23.85 -0.97 15.46
C ALA A 70 -24.52 -1.79 14.34
N TRP A 71 -25.85 -1.78 14.26
CA TRP A 71 -26.57 -2.42 13.14
C TRP A 71 -26.45 -1.65 11.83
N GLU A 72 -26.39 -0.32 11.86
CA GLU A 72 -26.13 0.50 10.67
C GLU A 72 -24.76 0.17 10.05
N VAL A 73 -23.73 -0.10 10.86
CA VAL A 73 -22.41 -0.54 10.38
C VAL A 73 -22.49 -1.93 9.72
N VAL A 74 -23.21 -2.87 10.33
CA VAL A 74 -23.44 -4.21 9.72
C VAL A 74 -24.14 -4.07 8.37
N GLU A 75 -25.19 -3.24 8.32
CA GLU A 75 -25.95 -2.99 7.10
C GLU A 75 -25.10 -2.30 6.03
N GLU A 76 -24.26 -1.32 6.39
CA GLU A 76 -23.39 -0.63 5.43
C GLU A 76 -22.36 -1.57 4.82
N ILE A 77 -21.72 -2.42 5.65
CA ILE A 77 -20.76 -3.41 5.15
C ILE A 77 -21.45 -4.46 4.30
N ASP A 78 -22.63 -4.93 4.70
CA ASP A 78 -23.39 -5.92 3.93
C ASP A 78 -23.97 -5.34 2.63
N ALA A 79 -24.38 -4.07 2.63
CA ALA A 79 -24.85 -3.36 1.45
C ALA A 79 -23.70 -2.99 0.50
N SER A 80 -22.49 -2.77 1.03
CA SER A 80 -21.28 -2.57 0.21
C SER A 80 -20.85 -3.83 -0.55
N ASP A 81 -21.39 -4.99 -0.16
CA ASP A 81 -21.27 -6.24 -0.91
C ASP A 81 -22.09 -6.15 -2.22
N ASN A 82 -21.50 -5.46 -3.20
CA ASN A 82 -22.00 -5.32 -4.56
C ASN A 82 -21.94 -6.63 -5.36
N THR A 83 -21.94 -7.80 -4.73
CA THR A 83 -22.05 -9.09 -5.44
C THR A 83 -23.42 -9.27 -6.11
N ALA A 84 -24.44 -8.51 -5.69
CA ALA A 84 -25.83 -8.67 -6.10
C ALA A 84 -26.28 -8.10 -7.47
N PRO A 85 -25.65 -7.11 -8.13
CA PRO A 85 -25.99 -6.76 -9.51
C PRO A 85 -24.88 -7.17 -10.48
N THR A 86 -24.39 -8.40 -10.39
CA THR A 86 -23.63 -9.02 -11.50
C THR A 86 -24.55 -9.67 -12.54
N LEU A 87 -25.75 -9.12 -12.74
CA LEU A 87 -26.69 -9.48 -13.83
C LEU A 87 -26.15 -9.18 -15.26
N GLY A 88 -24.84 -8.93 -15.39
CA GLY A 88 -24.19 -8.65 -16.67
C GLY A 88 -22.67 -8.64 -16.59
N VAL A 89 -22.05 -9.33 -15.62
CA VAL A 89 -20.60 -9.55 -15.70
C VAL A 89 -20.37 -10.47 -16.89
N SER A 90 -19.95 -9.87 -18.00
CA SER A 90 -19.63 -10.59 -19.21
C SER A 90 -18.58 -11.65 -18.89
N SER A 91 -18.63 -12.79 -19.57
CA SER A 91 -17.60 -13.83 -19.51
C SER A 91 -16.18 -13.25 -19.66
N ASP A 92 -16.07 -12.16 -20.43
CA ASP A 92 -14.83 -11.45 -20.69
C ASP A 92 -14.26 -10.77 -19.45
N TYR A 93 -15.10 -10.21 -18.57
CA TYR A 93 -14.63 -9.64 -17.31
C TYR A 93 -14.07 -10.71 -16.38
N LYS A 94 -14.74 -11.87 -16.28
CA LYS A 94 -14.24 -13.01 -15.48
C LYS A 94 -12.87 -13.48 -15.99
N ALA A 95 -12.72 -13.63 -17.30
CA ALA A 95 -11.44 -14.00 -17.92
C ALA A 95 -10.35 -12.93 -17.65
N GLN A 96 -10.69 -11.65 -17.68
CA GLN A 96 -9.74 -10.57 -17.37
C GLN A 96 -9.30 -10.59 -15.90
N VAL A 97 -10.23 -10.82 -14.96
CA VAL A 97 -9.92 -10.94 -13.53
C VAL A 97 -9.03 -12.16 -13.27
N GLU A 98 -9.36 -13.32 -13.85
CA GLU A 98 -8.51 -14.52 -13.74
C GLU A 98 -7.11 -14.29 -14.33
N GLY A 99 -7.02 -13.57 -15.45
CA GLY A 99 -5.75 -13.17 -16.07
C GLY A 99 -4.93 -12.20 -15.21
N LEU A 100 -5.58 -11.27 -14.51
CA LEU A 100 -4.92 -10.36 -13.57
C LEU A 100 -4.42 -11.12 -12.32
N VAL A 101 -5.25 -11.99 -11.74
CA VAL A 101 -4.86 -12.84 -10.60
C VAL A 101 -3.66 -13.72 -10.98
N THR A 102 -3.65 -14.27 -12.19
CA THR A 102 -2.52 -15.04 -12.72
C THR A 102 -1.25 -14.21 -12.81
N ARG A 103 -1.33 -12.98 -13.36
CA ARG A 103 -0.18 -12.06 -13.45
C ARG A 103 0.35 -11.66 -12.07
N LEU A 104 -0.53 -11.38 -11.12
CA LEU A 104 -0.11 -11.07 -9.74
C LEU A 104 0.65 -12.24 -9.10
N LYS A 105 0.16 -13.48 -9.27
CA LYS A 105 0.86 -14.68 -8.80
C LYS A 105 2.23 -14.86 -9.48
N GLN A 106 2.33 -14.56 -10.77
CA GLN A 106 3.59 -14.61 -11.51
C GLN A 106 4.59 -13.52 -11.06
N GLN A 107 4.12 -12.34 -10.65
CA GLN A 107 4.96 -11.25 -10.16
C GLN A 107 5.36 -11.37 -8.69
N GLN A 108 4.62 -12.14 -7.90
CA GLN A 108 4.89 -12.36 -6.47
C GLN A 108 6.35 -12.78 -6.15
N PRO A 109 6.99 -13.73 -6.86
CA PRO A 109 8.40 -14.06 -6.60
C PRO A 109 9.36 -12.91 -6.94
N ALA A 110 9.06 -12.08 -7.95
CA ALA A 110 9.89 -10.93 -8.30
C ALA A 110 9.82 -9.84 -7.21
N ILE A 111 8.62 -9.59 -6.66
CA ILE A 111 8.45 -8.67 -5.52
C ILE A 111 9.18 -9.21 -4.29
N ALA A 112 9.10 -10.51 -4.01
CA ALA A 112 9.84 -11.13 -2.92
C ALA A 112 11.37 -10.98 -3.11
N ALA A 113 11.88 -11.16 -4.33
CA ALA A 113 13.28 -10.94 -4.66
C ALA A 113 13.70 -9.47 -4.48
N LEU A 114 12.87 -8.51 -4.92
CA LEU A 114 13.11 -7.08 -4.70
C LEU A 114 13.20 -6.74 -3.20
N ASN A 115 12.29 -7.27 -2.39
CA ASN A 115 12.31 -7.06 -0.95
C ASN A 115 13.56 -7.65 -0.29
N SER A 116 14.02 -8.82 -0.76
CA SER A 116 15.29 -9.41 -0.30
C SER A 116 16.48 -8.51 -0.65
N MET A 117 16.57 -8.03 -1.89
CA MET A 117 17.66 -7.13 -2.30
C MET A 117 17.64 -5.80 -1.53
N ALA A 118 16.44 -5.25 -1.26
CA ALA A 118 16.31 -4.05 -0.45
C ALA A 118 16.81 -4.28 0.99
N ALA A 119 16.54 -5.45 1.57
CA ALA A 119 17.06 -5.82 2.89
C ALA A 119 18.60 -5.97 2.87
N ASP A 120 19.17 -6.56 1.83
CA ASP A 120 20.63 -6.67 1.66
C ASP A 120 21.28 -5.28 1.53
N ILE A 121 20.68 -4.37 0.76
CA ILE A 121 21.16 -2.99 0.62
C ILE A 121 21.08 -2.24 1.97
N GLN A 122 20.00 -2.42 2.74
CA GLN A 122 19.89 -1.83 4.07
C GLN A 122 20.89 -2.42 5.07
N ALA A 123 21.23 -3.70 4.93
CA ALA A 123 22.21 -4.37 5.77
C ALA A 123 23.64 -3.88 5.49
N ILE A 124 23.91 -3.43 4.27
CA ILE A 124 25.11 -2.64 3.96
C ILE A 124 24.94 -1.29 4.67
N LYS A 125 25.43 -1.22 5.91
CA LYS A 125 25.66 0.03 6.62
C LYS A 125 26.70 0.83 5.87
N LEU A 126 26.27 1.52 4.80
CA LEU A 126 27.02 2.61 4.22
C LEU A 126 27.22 3.61 5.35
N SER A 127 28.46 3.73 5.81
CA SER A 127 28.81 4.81 6.73
C SER A 127 28.33 6.09 6.08
N ALA A 128 27.42 6.81 6.76
CA ALA A 128 26.91 8.06 6.25
C ALA A 128 28.13 8.90 5.82
N PRO A 129 28.20 9.34 4.56
CA PRO A 129 29.32 10.15 4.11
C PRO A 129 29.47 11.27 5.13
N LYS A 130 30.66 11.40 5.73
CA LYS A 130 30.93 12.44 6.72
C LYS A 130 30.48 13.73 6.06
N LYS A 131 29.41 14.34 6.59
CA LYS A 131 28.89 15.59 6.06
C LYS A 131 30.01 16.60 6.24
N THR A 132 30.79 16.83 5.19
CA THR A 132 31.57 18.05 5.09
C THR A 132 30.53 19.15 5.25
N PRO A 133 30.69 20.07 6.22
CA PRO A 133 29.74 21.17 6.38
C PRO A 133 29.57 21.80 5.00
N ALA A 134 28.34 21.79 4.49
CA ALA A 134 28.05 22.38 3.20
C ALA A 134 28.58 23.80 3.25
N GLN A 135 29.53 24.13 2.37
CA GLN A 135 30.07 25.47 2.28
C GLN A 135 28.87 26.40 2.07
N GLU A 136 28.64 27.27 3.04
CA GLU A 136 27.46 28.12 3.08
C GLU A 136 27.49 29.02 1.85
N ASN A 137 26.58 28.77 0.90
CA ASN A 137 26.52 29.53 -0.33
C ASN A 137 25.80 30.85 -0.03
N VAL A 138 26.59 31.90 0.24
CA VAL A 138 26.10 33.26 0.53
C VAL A 138 25.12 33.74 -0.55
N GLN A 139 25.34 33.39 -1.82
CA GLN A 139 24.45 33.78 -2.93
C GLN A 139 23.07 33.12 -2.84
N LEU A 140 23.01 31.85 -2.40
CA LEU A 140 21.73 31.16 -2.20
C LEU A 140 20.95 31.78 -1.05
N GLN A 141 21.63 32.16 0.02
CA GLN A 141 21.01 32.81 1.18
C GLN A 141 20.45 34.19 0.82
N GLU A 142 21.22 35.01 0.09
CA GLU A 142 20.76 36.31 -0.42
C GLU A 142 19.55 36.16 -1.35
N ALA A 143 19.56 35.17 -2.24
CA ALA A 143 18.43 34.89 -3.12
C ALA A 143 17.17 34.46 -2.34
N MET A 144 17.32 33.62 -1.32
CA MET A 144 16.21 33.20 -0.44
C MET A 144 15.61 34.38 0.32
N ASP A 145 16.44 35.27 0.86
CA ASP A 145 15.97 36.45 1.57
C ASP A 145 15.25 37.43 0.63
N ASN A 146 15.75 37.59 -0.60
CA ASN A 146 15.07 38.36 -1.62
C ASN A 146 13.71 37.76 -2.02
N ALA A 147 13.62 36.44 -2.23
CA ALA A 147 12.39 35.75 -2.58
C ALA A 147 11.34 35.86 -1.47
N LYS A 148 11.75 35.71 -0.19
CA LYS A 148 10.87 35.94 0.96
C LYS A 148 10.37 37.38 1.02
N ARG A 149 11.27 38.36 0.88
CA ARG A 149 10.91 39.78 0.88
C ARG A 149 9.89 40.13 -0.20
N LEU A 150 10.03 39.59 -1.41
CA LEU A 150 9.09 39.82 -2.52
C LEU A 150 7.77 39.06 -2.32
N THR A 151 7.82 37.87 -1.73
CA THR A 151 6.62 37.12 -1.31
C THR A 151 5.83 37.88 -0.25
N ASP A 152 6.50 38.48 0.73
CA ASP A 152 5.85 39.28 1.79
C ASP A 152 5.29 40.60 1.25
N ALA A 153 5.97 41.23 0.28
CA ALA A 153 5.56 42.51 -0.28
C ALA A 153 4.41 42.40 -1.30
N PHE A 154 4.44 41.38 -2.15
CA PHE A 154 3.51 41.26 -3.29
C PHE A 154 2.57 40.05 -3.21
N GLY A 155 2.78 39.16 -2.24
CA GLY A 155 2.05 37.91 -2.09
C GLY A 155 2.68 36.76 -2.88
N VAL A 156 2.42 35.53 -2.42
CA VAL A 156 3.00 34.27 -2.98
C VAL A 156 2.67 34.02 -4.45
N HIS A 157 1.61 34.64 -4.97
CA HIS A 157 1.17 34.44 -6.36
C HIS A 157 1.58 35.57 -7.31
N SER A 158 2.29 36.60 -6.84
CA SER A 158 2.77 37.67 -7.71
C SER A 158 3.81 37.14 -8.70
N SER A 159 3.91 37.79 -9.86
CA SER A 159 4.96 37.53 -10.84
C SER A 159 6.36 37.72 -10.24
N GLU A 160 6.52 38.72 -9.40
CA GLU A 160 7.78 39.13 -8.76
C GLU A 160 8.25 38.07 -7.75
N ALA A 161 7.34 37.51 -6.97
CA ALA A 161 7.65 36.42 -6.05
C ALA A 161 8.04 35.15 -6.83
N LYS A 162 7.33 34.83 -7.91
CA LYS A 162 7.64 33.65 -8.76
C LYS A 162 9.04 33.74 -9.36
N VAL A 163 9.38 34.85 -10.01
CA VAL A 163 10.70 35.07 -10.61
C VAL A 163 11.81 34.98 -9.56
N ALA A 164 11.58 35.48 -8.34
CA ALA A 164 12.56 35.40 -7.27
C ALA A 164 12.77 33.97 -6.76
N TRP A 165 11.71 33.16 -6.68
CA TRP A 165 11.81 31.74 -6.33
C TRP A 165 12.44 30.90 -7.45
N GLU A 166 12.18 31.23 -8.72
CA GLU A 166 12.90 30.65 -9.87
C GLU A 166 14.40 30.92 -9.77
N THR A 167 14.80 32.14 -9.38
CA THR A 167 16.22 32.48 -9.16
C THR A 167 16.85 31.64 -8.04
N VAL A 168 16.12 31.39 -6.95
CA VAL A 168 16.58 30.50 -5.86
C VAL A 168 16.77 29.08 -6.39
N GLU A 169 15.85 28.58 -7.21
CA GLU A 169 15.95 27.25 -7.82
C GLU A 169 17.14 27.14 -8.78
N GLU A 170 17.38 28.16 -9.61
CA GLU A 170 18.55 28.21 -10.50
C GLU A 170 19.87 28.21 -9.71
N ILE A 171 19.98 28.99 -8.63
CA ILE A 171 21.18 29.02 -7.78
C ILE A 171 21.34 27.70 -7.02
N ALA A 172 20.26 27.13 -6.49
CA ALA A 172 20.29 25.84 -5.80
C ALA A 172 20.68 24.69 -6.74
N SER A 173 20.28 24.77 -8.01
CA SER A 173 20.60 23.78 -9.04
C SER A 173 22.04 23.94 -9.57
N SER A 174 22.52 25.18 -9.73
CA SER A 174 23.90 25.45 -10.18
C SER A 174 24.95 25.19 -9.09
N GLY A 175 24.64 25.46 -7.81
CA GLY A 175 25.50 25.15 -6.67
C GLY A 175 25.74 23.66 -6.42
N ARG A 176 25.04 22.78 -7.16
CA ARG A 176 25.24 21.33 -7.11
C ARG A 176 26.39 20.83 -8.00
N ILE A 177 26.90 21.63 -8.92
CA ILE A 177 27.89 21.18 -9.91
C ILE A 177 29.24 20.88 -9.24
N GLU A 178 29.64 21.63 -8.21
CA GLU A 178 30.97 21.44 -7.59
C GLU A 178 31.03 20.28 -6.59
N ASN A 179 29.89 19.80 -6.08
CA ASN A 179 29.85 18.81 -5.00
C ASN A 179 29.03 17.54 -5.29
N ALA A 180 28.22 17.48 -6.35
CA ALA A 180 27.32 16.34 -6.56
C ALA A 180 27.85 15.22 -7.46
N LEU A 181 28.92 15.39 -8.24
CA LEU A 181 29.49 14.29 -9.05
C LEU A 181 30.92 14.62 -9.52
N GLY A 182 31.92 14.23 -8.72
CA GLY A 182 33.33 14.24 -9.13
C GLY A 182 33.93 15.64 -9.25
N GLY A 183 35.23 15.78 -9.03
CA GLY A 183 35.92 17.05 -9.30
C GLY A 183 35.64 17.50 -10.74
N MET A 184 35.74 18.81 -11.02
CA MET A 184 35.68 19.33 -12.39
C MET A 184 36.43 18.38 -13.31
N LEU A 185 35.69 17.61 -14.11
CA LEU A 185 36.28 16.80 -15.16
C LEU A 185 37.00 17.82 -16.03
N THR A 186 38.30 17.64 -16.19
CA THR A 186 39.07 18.45 -17.11
C THR A 186 38.36 18.36 -18.48
N PRO A 187 38.39 19.42 -19.29
CA PRO A 187 37.73 19.40 -20.61
C PRO A 187 38.22 18.28 -21.55
N GLU A 188 39.25 17.52 -21.15
CA GLU A 188 39.76 16.35 -21.86
C GLU A 188 39.12 15.01 -21.45
N GLU A 189 38.38 14.93 -20.33
CA GLU A 189 37.59 13.74 -19.93
C GLU A 189 36.08 13.96 -20.15
N CYS A 190 35.73 14.72 -21.20
CA CYS A 190 34.35 15.09 -21.50
C CYS A 190 33.59 13.93 -22.18
N LEU A 191 32.86 13.17 -21.35
CA LEU A 191 31.64 12.39 -21.63
C LEU A 191 31.64 11.30 -22.70
N VAL A 192 32.50 11.33 -23.71
CA VAL A 192 32.50 10.29 -24.76
C VAL A 192 33.04 8.98 -24.20
N ASP A 193 34.13 9.03 -23.44
CA ASP A 193 34.73 7.82 -22.88
C ASP A 193 33.88 7.23 -21.74
N ALA A 194 33.36 8.06 -20.84
CA ALA A 194 32.45 7.62 -19.78
C ALA A 194 31.10 7.13 -20.32
N ALA A 195 30.55 7.76 -21.37
CA ALA A 195 29.35 7.24 -22.03
C ALA A 195 29.64 5.95 -22.80
N SER A 196 30.84 5.81 -23.38
CA SER A 196 31.25 4.57 -24.06
C SER A 196 31.39 3.41 -23.07
N GLU A 197 31.98 3.65 -21.90
CA GLU A 197 32.15 2.64 -20.85
C GLU A 197 30.78 2.23 -20.25
N ALA A 198 29.87 3.19 -20.06
CA ALA A 198 28.50 2.89 -19.62
C ALA A 198 27.71 2.07 -20.66
N CYS A 199 27.91 2.36 -21.96
CA CYS A 199 27.31 1.58 -23.04
C CYS A 199 27.91 0.17 -23.13
N GLU A 200 29.23 0.02 -23.00
CA GLU A 200 29.90 -1.28 -23.00
C GLU A 200 29.44 -2.16 -21.82
N ALA A 201 29.28 -1.57 -20.62
CA ALA A 201 28.75 -2.29 -19.46
C ALA A 201 27.29 -2.76 -19.66
N LEU A 202 26.46 -1.97 -20.34
CA LEU A 202 25.08 -2.34 -20.68
C LEU A 202 25.02 -3.48 -21.70
N GLU A 203 25.93 -3.50 -22.68
CA GLU A 203 26.05 -4.59 -23.66
C GLU A 203 26.48 -5.89 -22.99
N GLU A 204 27.44 -5.85 -22.06
CA GLU A 204 27.90 -7.05 -21.34
C GLU A 204 26.83 -7.61 -20.39
N LEU A 205 26.05 -6.74 -19.74
CA LEU A 205 24.89 -7.16 -18.94
C LEU A 205 23.85 -7.89 -19.80
N ASN A 206 23.56 -7.37 -21.00
CA ASN A 206 22.62 -7.98 -21.93
C ASN A 206 23.14 -9.34 -22.44
N ARG A 207 24.46 -9.48 -22.63
CA ARG A 207 25.10 -10.77 -22.96
C ARG A 207 24.92 -11.80 -21.84
N MET A 208 25.16 -11.40 -20.59
CA MET A 208 25.00 -12.25 -19.41
C MET A 208 23.56 -12.72 -19.21
N LEU A 209 22.58 -11.82 -19.37
CA LEU A 209 21.16 -12.15 -19.27
C LEU A 209 20.73 -13.17 -20.33
N ASN A 210 21.17 -13.00 -21.58
CA ASN A 210 20.85 -13.94 -22.65
C ASN A 210 21.49 -15.33 -22.46
N LEU A 211 22.65 -15.42 -21.80
CA LEU A 211 23.27 -16.70 -21.43
C LEU A 211 22.51 -17.40 -20.30
N GLN A 212 21.94 -16.66 -19.34
CA GLN A 212 21.15 -17.25 -18.25
C GLN A 212 19.75 -17.70 -18.69
N VAL A 213 19.19 -17.10 -19.75
CA VAL A 213 17.87 -17.44 -20.28
C VAL A 213 17.88 -18.73 -21.12
N GLN A 214 19.05 -19.30 -21.45
CA GLN A 214 19.12 -20.63 -22.05
C GLN A 214 18.65 -21.68 -21.02
N PRO A 215 17.44 -22.27 -21.18
CA PRO A 215 16.98 -23.31 -20.27
C PRO A 215 17.90 -24.52 -20.45
N LYS A 216 18.31 -25.16 -19.35
CA LYS A 216 18.92 -26.50 -19.36
C LYS A 216 17.92 -27.51 -19.94
N LEU A 217 17.70 -27.48 -21.24
CA LEU A 217 16.98 -28.45 -22.04
C LEU A 217 17.99 -29.50 -22.49
N GLY A 218 18.19 -30.52 -21.67
CA GLY A 218 18.99 -31.67 -22.10
C GLY A 218 19.70 -32.38 -20.98
N ASN A 219 18.96 -32.93 -20.03
CA ASN A 219 19.44 -34.12 -19.32
C ASN A 219 18.27 -35.05 -18.98
N THR A 220 17.54 -35.50 -20.01
CA THR A 220 16.71 -36.69 -19.90
C THR A 220 17.60 -37.88 -20.27
N MET A 221 18.17 -38.47 -19.22
CA MET A 221 18.87 -39.73 -19.19
C MET A 221 17.94 -40.84 -19.72
N SER A 222 18.24 -41.39 -20.90
CA SER A 222 17.58 -42.61 -21.40
C SER A 222 18.13 -43.82 -20.62
N LEU A 223 17.21 -44.59 -20.03
CA LEU A 223 17.41 -45.95 -19.51
C LEU A 223 17.02 -46.97 -20.59
#